data_AF-A0A913XMI6-F1
#
_entry.id   AF-A0A913XMI6-F1
#
_cell.length_a   1.000
_cell.length_b   1.000
_cell.length_c   1.000
_cell.angle_alpha   90.00
_cell.angle_beta   90.00
_cell.angle_gamma   90.00
#
_symmetry.space_group_name_H-M   'P 1'
#
loop_
_entity.id
_entity.type
_entity.pdbx_description
1 polymer ?
#
loop_
_entity_poly.entity_id
_entity_poly.type
_entity_poly.pdbx_seq_one_letter_code
_entity_poly.pdbx_strand_id
1 'polypeptide(L)'
;MAEKNTVIEQCLSSTKGLRSSVSQLFEDFVSKPISSTDKSSQEPLKSAEFVQDLKKHFGNIQKSVSNIEKSAAQVSHMKTDFGTIALGSAGLISLDPGDDKTQLYKDLVGTYNWHEKLHTQSQQAVSCMKRIHPCSAKRSDEGVKKPRYGVSSSKSDMRVDKLDKLIQYLRQKHSNLRILLFRISGALMLEITVPKTFKAMVVLKGIGIDQVIIRGINETANEQKEDLWTPSKHLVFQKLTDYATSAFLHYSTTGEPVVKIVSFLCWIDSFQGLFSKKCTKCGNYLEEDDQNTPLPPCWRTYDTLLPYHYKCYSANLV
;
A
#
# COMPACT_ATOMS: atom_id res chain seq x y z
N MET A 1 -1.33 -4.82 -31.69
CA MET A 1 -0.98 -6.26 -31.46
C MET A 1 -1.03 -7.05 -32.77
N ALA A 2 -2.07 -6.92 -33.59
CA ALA A 2 -2.15 -7.61 -34.89
C ALA A 2 -0.94 -7.38 -35.81
N GLU A 3 -0.49 -6.14 -35.99
CA GLU A 3 0.70 -5.82 -36.81
C GLU A 3 2.02 -6.38 -36.25
N LYS A 4 2.11 -6.65 -34.94
CA LYS A 4 3.32 -7.23 -34.34
C LYS A 4 3.41 -8.72 -34.64
N ASN A 5 2.28 -9.42 -34.56
CA ASN A 5 2.21 -10.84 -34.86
C ASN A 5 2.50 -11.11 -36.34
N THR A 6 2.03 -10.26 -37.25
CA THR A 6 2.31 -10.41 -38.70
C THR A 6 3.81 -10.25 -39.02
N VAL A 7 4.52 -9.33 -38.37
CA VAL A 7 5.97 -9.15 -38.58
C VAL A 7 6.77 -10.32 -38.01
N ILE A 8 6.36 -10.85 -36.85
CA ILE A 8 6.98 -12.04 -36.25
C ILE A 8 6.75 -13.29 -37.11
N GLU A 9 5.53 -13.49 -37.61
CA GLU A 9 5.19 -14.57 -38.53
C GLU A 9 5.98 -14.47 -39.85
N GLN A 10 6.15 -13.26 -40.38
CA GLN A 10 6.98 -13.00 -41.55
C GLN A 10 8.47 -13.32 -41.29
N CYS A 11 9.01 -12.99 -40.12
CA CYS A 11 10.37 -13.36 -39.74
C CYS A 11 10.53 -14.89 -39.62
N LEU A 12 9.60 -15.56 -38.93
CA LEU A 12 9.61 -17.02 -38.79
C LEU A 12 9.49 -17.74 -40.14
N SER A 13 8.66 -17.23 -41.06
CA SER A 13 8.55 -17.77 -42.41
C SER A 13 9.85 -17.64 -43.20
N SER A 14 10.55 -16.50 -43.05
CA SER A 14 11.84 -16.24 -43.70
C SER A 14 12.95 -17.15 -43.15
N THR A 15 12.99 -17.40 -41.84
CA THR A 15 13.91 -18.36 -41.21
C THR A 15 13.63 -19.79 -41.65
N LYS A 16 12.36 -20.20 -41.75
CA LYS A 16 11.98 -21.52 -42.30
C LYS A 16 12.43 -21.67 -43.74
N GLY A 17 12.27 -20.63 -44.56
CA GLY A 17 12.75 -20.58 -45.94
C GLY A 17 14.27 -20.78 -46.04
N LEU A 18 15.05 -20.06 -45.23
CA LEU A 18 16.51 -20.23 -45.18
C LEU A 18 16.90 -21.67 -44.82
N ARG A 19 16.26 -22.25 -43.80
CA ARG A 19 16.54 -23.64 -43.40
C ARG A 19 16.27 -24.62 -44.55
N SER A 20 15.18 -24.45 -45.29
CA SER A 20 14.92 -25.27 -46.47
C SER A 20 15.95 -25.08 -47.58
N SER A 21 16.40 -23.85 -47.86
CA SER A 21 17.42 -23.59 -48.88
C SER A 21 18.79 -24.17 -48.51
N VAL A 22 19.15 -24.13 -47.22
CA VAL A 22 20.39 -24.75 -46.73
C VAL A 22 20.29 -26.27 -46.75
N SER A 23 19.14 -26.84 -46.35
CA SER A 23 18.89 -28.28 -46.45
C SER A 23 18.95 -28.77 -47.91
N GLN A 24 18.36 -28.04 -48.85
CA GLN A 24 18.43 -28.34 -50.28
C GLN A 24 19.88 -28.30 -50.80
N LEU A 25 20.70 -27.33 -50.35
CA LEU A 25 22.11 -27.31 -50.68
C LEU A 25 22.84 -28.58 -50.22
N PHE A 26 22.60 -28.99 -48.98
CA PHE A 26 23.24 -30.19 -48.45
C PHE A 26 22.70 -31.48 -49.10
N GLU A 27 21.41 -31.53 -49.45
CA GLU A 27 20.84 -32.61 -50.26
C GLU A 27 21.41 -32.65 -51.68
N ASP A 28 21.69 -31.48 -52.29
CA ASP A 28 22.34 -31.37 -53.59
C ASP A 28 23.80 -31.84 -53.54
N PHE A 29 24.52 -31.55 -52.45
CA PHE A 29 25.87 -32.09 -52.20
C PHE A 29 25.87 -33.61 -52.03
N VAL A 30 24.84 -34.15 -51.38
CA VAL A 30 24.69 -35.60 -51.16
C VAL A 30 24.27 -36.32 -52.44
N SER A 31 23.44 -35.70 -53.28
CA SER A 31 22.95 -36.29 -54.54
C SER A 31 23.95 -36.19 -55.70
N LYS A 32 24.85 -35.20 -55.70
CA LYS A 32 25.94 -35.05 -56.69
C LYS A 32 27.31 -35.02 -56.00
N PRO A 33 27.83 -36.14 -55.51
CA PRO A 33 29.21 -36.20 -55.05
C PRO A 33 30.15 -36.04 -56.26
N ILE A 34 31.10 -35.09 -56.19
CA ILE A 34 32.26 -35.08 -57.08
C ILE A 34 33.15 -36.24 -56.62
N SER A 35 32.80 -37.46 -56.99
CA SER A 35 33.73 -38.58 -56.88
C SER A 35 34.79 -38.40 -57.95
N SER A 36 36.05 -38.38 -57.51
CA SER A 36 37.30 -38.35 -58.25
C SER A 36 37.54 -39.59 -59.14
N THR A 37 36.51 -40.06 -59.84
CA THR A 37 36.56 -41.21 -60.74
C THR A 37 35.65 -40.95 -61.93
N ASP A 38 36.15 -40.21 -62.92
CA ASP A 38 36.26 -40.74 -64.29
C ASP A 38 37.06 -39.81 -65.21
N LYS A 39 38.20 -40.35 -65.66
CA LYS A 39 39.10 -39.77 -66.65
C LYS A 39 38.43 -39.73 -68.03
N SER A 40 37.83 -38.61 -68.42
CA SER A 40 37.68 -38.24 -69.83
C SER A 40 37.23 -36.79 -70.00
N SER A 41 38.16 -35.93 -70.43
CA SER A 41 38.01 -34.77 -71.34
C SER A 41 36.92 -33.69 -71.12
N GLN A 42 36.13 -33.70 -70.04
CA GLN A 42 35.08 -32.70 -69.74
C GLN A 42 35.17 -32.10 -68.32
N GLU A 43 36.32 -32.20 -67.65
CA GLU A 43 36.48 -31.74 -66.27
C GLU A 43 36.28 -30.23 -66.02
N PRO A 44 36.66 -29.28 -66.90
CA PRO A 44 36.48 -27.86 -66.59
C PRO A 44 35.04 -27.36 -66.80
N LEU A 45 34.23 -28.05 -67.61
CA LEU A 45 32.85 -27.65 -67.91
C LEU A 45 31.87 -28.09 -66.81
N LYS A 46 31.96 -29.35 -66.35
CA LYS A 46 31.10 -29.88 -65.27
C LYS A 46 31.42 -29.27 -63.91
N SER A 47 32.71 -28.98 -63.65
CA SER A 47 33.13 -28.25 -62.45
C SER A 47 32.72 -26.77 -62.52
N ALA A 48 32.78 -26.13 -63.69
CA ALA A 48 32.29 -24.76 -63.86
C ALA A 48 30.77 -24.66 -63.72
N GLU A 49 29.99 -25.60 -64.26
CA GLU A 49 28.53 -25.67 -64.09
C GLU A 49 28.15 -25.90 -62.62
N PHE A 50 28.83 -26.81 -61.91
CA PHE A 50 28.64 -27.03 -60.48
C PHE A 50 29.00 -25.80 -59.64
N VAL A 51 30.10 -25.12 -59.97
CA VAL A 51 30.51 -23.86 -59.32
C VAL A 51 29.51 -22.74 -59.62
N GLN A 52 28.92 -22.71 -60.82
CA GLN A 52 27.88 -21.76 -61.19
C GLN A 52 26.57 -22.01 -60.43
N ASP A 53 26.18 -23.28 -60.25
CA ASP A 53 25.03 -23.69 -59.44
C ASP A 53 25.25 -23.38 -57.95
N LEU A 54 26.44 -23.65 -57.42
CA LEU A 54 26.81 -23.24 -56.06
C LEU A 54 26.74 -21.72 -55.90
N LYS A 55 27.30 -20.96 -56.84
CA LYS A 55 27.26 -19.50 -56.80
C LYS A 55 25.82 -18.99 -56.83
N LYS A 56 24.93 -19.64 -57.59
CA LYS A 56 23.50 -19.32 -57.62
C LYS A 56 22.81 -19.63 -56.30
N HIS A 57 23.09 -20.78 -55.69
CA HIS A 57 22.52 -21.15 -54.39
C HIS A 57 23.06 -20.30 -53.23
N PHE A 58 24.36 -20.00 -53.19
CA PHE A 58 24.93 -19.04 -52.26
C PHE A 58 24.36 -17.63 -52.46
N GLY A 59 24.14 -17.21 -53.71
CA GLY A 59 23.45 -15.95 -54.00
C GLY A 59 22.01 -15.91 -53.48
N ASN A 60 21.30 -17.04 -53.54
CA ASN A 60 19.95 -17.17 -52.99
C ASN A 60 19.95 -17.19 -51.46
N ILE A 61 20.91 -17.87 -50.83
CA ILE A 61 21.10 -17.87 -49.37
C ILE A 61 21.46 -16.47 -48.89
N GLN A 62 22.37 -15.77 -49.56
CA GLN A 62 22.77 -14.42 -49.20
C GLN A 62 21.57 -13.46 -49.27
N LYS A 63 20.72 -13.57 -50.31
CA LYS A 63 19.46 -12.83 -50.39
C LYS A 63 18.49 -13.18 -49.25
N SER A 64 18.37 -14.47 -48.91
CA SER A 64 17.52 -14.93 -47.81
C SER A 64 18.01 -14.41 -46.45
N VAL A 65 19.33 -14.40 -46.23
CA VAL A 65 19.96 -13.85 -45.01
C VAL A 65 19.73 -12.34 -44.94
N SER A 66 19.97 -11.59 -46.01
CA SER A 66 19.69 -10.15 -46.04
C SER A 66 18.22 -9.81 -45.82
N ASN A 67 17.28 -10.65 -46.28
CA ASN A 67 15.85 -10.47 -46.02
C ASN A 67 15.50 -10.75 -44.54
N ILE A 68 16.15 -11.74 -43.92
CA ILE A 68 16.01 -12.00 -42.48
C ILE A 68 16.59 -10.86 -41.66
N GLU A 69 17.77 -10.33 -42.01
CA GLU A 69 18.39 -9.19 -41.32
C GLU A 69 17.49 -7.96 -41.35
N LYS A 70 16.89 -7.64 -42.51
CA LYS A 70 15.92 -6.54 -42.65
C LYS A 70 14.68 -6.75 -41.79
N SER A 71 14.14 -7.97 -41.76
CA SER A 71 12.95 -8.31 -40.96
C SER A 71 13.27 -8.34 -39.45
N ALA A 72 14.46 -8.79 -39.07
CA ALA A 72 14.93 -8.83 -37.69
C ALA A 72 15.18 -7.41 -37.13
N ALA A 73 15.69 -6.49 -37.94
CA ALA A 73 15.81 -5.08 -37.58
C ALA A 73 14.43 -4.44 -37.29
N GLN A 74 13.40 -4.79 -38.06
CA GLN A 74 12.04 -4.31 -37.81
C GLN A 74 11.47 -4.83 -36.47
N VAL A 75 11.77 -6.08 -36.10
CA VAL A 75 11.38 -6.66 -34.80
C VAL A 75 12.14 -6.01 -33.64
N SER A 76 13.42 -5.65 -33.81
CA SER A 76 14.21 -5.02 -32.75
C SER A 76 13.78 -3.57 -32.46
N HIS A 77 13.38 -2.82 -33.48
CA HIS A 77 12.84 -1.45 -33.33
C HIS A 77 11.44 -1.41 -32.67
N MET A 78 10.71 -2.53 -32.63
CA MET A 78 9.41 -2.61 -31.96
C MET A 78 9.49 -2.68 -30.41
N LYS A 79 10.70 -2.70 -29.82
CA LYS A 79 10.94 -2.77 -28.36
C LYS A 79 10.68 -1.45 -27.60
N THR A 80 10.23 -0.37 -28.24
CA THR A 80 10.15 0.96 -27.59
C THR A 80 8.76 1.50 -27.26
N ASP A 81 7.68 0.79 -27.64
CA ASP A 81 6.31 1.37 -27.52
C ASP A 81 5.44 0.76 -26.41
N PHE A 82 6.02 0.00 -25.49
CA PHE A 82 5.32 -0.43 -24.30
C PHE A 82 5.87 0.30 -23.08
N GLY A 83 5.06 1.19 -22.51
CA GLY A 83 5.25 1.75 -21.16
C GLY A 83 5.13 0.72 -20.03
N THR A 84 5.50 -0.53 -20.27
CA THR A 84 5.60 -1.60 -19.29
C THR A 84 7.07 -1.89 -19.06
N ILE A 85 7.58 -1.37 -17.94
CA ILE A 85 8.79 -1.77 -17.21
C ILE A 85 9.75 -2.61 -18.05
N ALA A 86 10.73 -1.95 -18.68
CA ALA A 86 11.85 -2.65 -19.27
C ALA A 86 12.57 -3.44 -18.16
N LEU A 87 12.31 -4.74 -18.07
CA LEU A 87 12.94 -5.65 -17.10
C LEU A 87 14.45 -5.83 -17.36
N GLY A 88 15.06 -4.99 -18.21
CA GLY A 88 16.48 -4.99 -18.52
C GLY A 88 17.00 -6.39 -18.85
N SER A 89 18.17 -6.73 -18.31
CA SER A 89 18.81 -8.03 -18.46
C SER A 89 18.01 -9.19 -17.84
N ALA A 90 17.04 -8.92 -16.95
CA ALA A 90 16.20 -9.97 -16.36
C ALA A 90 15.16 -10.54 -17.34
N GLY A 91 14.83 -9.81 -18.41
CA GLY A 91 13.97 -10.32 -19.48
C GLY A 91 14.61 -11.43 -20.32
N LEU A 92 15.93 -11.57 -20.27
CA LEU A 92 16.69 -12.58 -21.01
C LEU A 92 16.86 -13.89 -20.25
N ILE A 93 16.40 -13.98 -19.00
CA ILE A 93 16.50 -15.19 -18.16
C ILE A 93 15.68 -16.35 -18.74
N SER A 94 14.57 -16.05 -19.45
CA SER A 94 13.76 -17.07 -20.14
C SER A 94 14.46 -17.75 -21.32
N LEU A 95 15.64 -17.26 -21.71
CA LEU A 95 16.47 -17.81 -22.78
C LEU A 95 17.71 -18.52 -22.23
N ASP A 96 17.87 -18.62 -20.89
CA ASP A 96 19.00 -19.31 -20.29
C ASP A 96 18.77 -20.83 -20.38
N PRO A 97 19.62 -21.58 -21.12
CA PRO A 97 19.51 -23.04 -21.21
C PRO A 97 20.03 -23.77 -19.97
N GLY A 98 20.51 -23.05 -18.95
CA GLY A 98 21.06 -23.61 -17.71
C GLY A 98 20.14 -23.44 -16.49
N ASP A 99 18.97 -24.08 -16.47
CA ASP A 99 18.01 -24.01 -15.36
C ASP A 99 18.57 -24.46 -13.97
N ASP A 100 19.74 -25.11 -13.93
CA ASP A 100 20.13 -25.95 -12.77
C ASP A 100 21.43 -25.55 -12.04
N LYS A 101 22.11 -24.46 -12.43
CA LYS A 101 23.38 -24.05 -11.76
C LYS A 101 23.33 -22.72 -11.01
N THR A 102 22.35 -21.87 -11.30
CA THR A 102 22.27 -20.53 -10.72
C THR A 102 20.94 -20.38 -9.99
N GLN A 103 20.98 -20.10 -8.68
CA GLN A 103 19.76 -19.83 -7.88
C GLN A 103 19.06 -18.51 -8.26
N LEU A 104 19.49 -17.87 -9.33
CA LEU A 104 19.06 -16.54 -9.77
C LEU A 104 17.55 -16.42 -9.95
N TYR A 105 16.89 -17.46 -10.49
CA TYR A 105 15.44 -17.44 -10.63
C TYR A 105 14.73 -17.42 -9.26
N LYS A 106 15.18 -18.25 -8.30
CA LYS A 106 14.62 -18.28 -6.94
C LYS A 106 14.86 -16.97 -6.21
N ASP A 107 16.05 -16.40 -6.35
CA ASP A 107 16.41 -15.11 -5.74
C ASP A 107 15.63 -13.94 -6.36
N LEU A 108 15.41 -13.97 -7.68
CA LEU A 108 14.62 -12.96 -8.38
C LEU A 108 13.14 -13.01 -7.96
N VAL A 109 12.56 -14.21 -7.85
CA VAL A 109 11.19 -14.40 -7.34
C VAL A 109 11.10 -13.93 -5.89
N GLY A 110 12.09 -14.25 -5.05
CA GLY A 110 12.19 -13.75 -3.68
C GLY A 110 12.24 -12.22 -3.63
N THR A 111 13.04 -11.61 -4.49
CA THR A 111 13.18 -10.15 -4.60
C THR A 111 11.90 -9.49 -5.09
N TYR A 112 11.21 -10.09 -6.07
CA TYR A 112 9.91 -9.62 -6.56
C TYR A 112 8.84 -9.67 -5.47
N ASN A 113 8.73 -10.80 -4.77
CA ASN A 113 7.78 -10.96 -3.66
C ASN A 113 8.06 -9.99 -2.51
N TRP A 114 9.34 -9.75 -2.21
CA TRP A 114 9.73 -8.74 -1.23
C TRP A 114 9.36 -7.32 -1.68
N HIS A 115 9.60 -6.99 -2.95
CA HIS A 115 9.23 -5.71 -3.52
C HIS A 115 7.71 -5.49 -3.51
N GLU A 116 6.91 -6.52 -3.83
CA GLU A 116 5.45 -6.45 -3.77
C GLU A 116 4.93 -6.22 -2.34
N LYS A 117 5.51 -6.93 -1.36
CA LYS A 117 5.20 -6.71 0.07
C LYS A 117 5.57 -5.29 0.49
N LEU A 118 6.77 -4.82 0.14
CA LEU A 118 7.24 -3.48 0.45
C LEU A 118 6.33 -2.41 -0.18
N HIS A 119 5.96 -2.59 -1.44
CA HIS A 119 5.06 -1.68 -2.13
C HIS A 119 3.68 -1.64 -1.45
N THR A 120 3.15 -2.80 -1.04
CA THR A 120 1.88 -2.88 -0.30
C THR A 120 1.96 -2.15 1.04
N GLN A 121 3.01 -2.40 1.83
CA GLN A 121 3.24 -1.74 3.11
C GLN A 121 3.48 -0.22 2.95
N SER A 122 4.21 0.18 1.92
CA SER A 122 4.44 1.59 1.58
C SER A 122 3.13 2.27 1.16
N GLN A 123 2.27 1.62 0.36
CA GLN A 123 0.95 2.15 0.04
C GLN A 123 0.06 2.29 1.28
N GLN A 124 0.09 1.31 2.19
CA GLN A 124 -0.60 1.39 3.47
C GLN A 124 -0.05 2.56 4.29
N ALA A 125 1.27 2.69 4.43
CA ALA A 125 1.91 3.81 5.10
C ALA A 125 1.59 5.17 4.47
N VAL A 126 1.59 5.29 3.14
CA VAL A 126 1.18 6.50 2.41
C VAL A 126 -0.30 6.80 2.65
N SER A 127 -1.17 5.79 2.67
CA SER A 127 -2.59 5.99 3.00
C SER A 127 -2.79 6.40 4.45
N CYS A 128 -1.96 5.93 5.39
CA CYS A 128 -1.92 6.39 6.77
C CYS A 128 -1.37 7.81 6.89
N MET A 129 -0.30 8.14 6.17
CA MET A 129 0.29 9.48 6.14
C MET A 129 -0.64 10.50 5.47
N LYS A 130 -1.32 10.15 4.37
CA LYS A 130 -2.36 11.00 3.76
C LYS A 130 -3.54 11.23 4.69
N ARG A 131 -3.83 10.26 5.56
CA ARG A 131 -4.78 10.46 6.65
C ARG A 131 -4.18 11.46 7.65
N ILE A 132 -2.99 11.21 8.22
CA ILE A 132 -2.36 12.00 9.30
C ILE A 132 -1.98 13.43 8.88
N HIS A 133 -1.60 13.65 7.62
CA HIS A 133 -1.30 14.96 7.05
C HIS A 133 -2.02 15.13 5.71
N PRO A 134 -3.10 15.93 5.61
CA PRO A 134 -3.52 16.45 4.31
C PRO A 134 -2.41 17.39 3.86
N CYS A 135 -1.44 16.84 3.12
CA CYS A 135 -0.30 17.59 2.66
C CYS A 135 -0.82 18.73 1.78
N SER A 136 -0.86 19.93 2.34
CA SER A 136 -0.90 21.20 1.62
C SER A 136 0.45 21.41 0.92
N ALA A 137 0.89 20.41 0.16
CA ALA A 137 1.95 20.57 -0.81
C ALA A 137 1.30 21.08 -2.10
N LYS A 138 1.08 22.39 -2.16
CA LYS A 138 1.26 23.09 -3.44
C LYS A 138 2.74 22.92 -3.78
N ARG A 139 3.11 21.75 -4.34
CA ARG A 139 4.29 21.70 -5.20
C ARG A 139 3.91 22.56 -6.39
N SER A 140 4.49 23.76 -6.43
CA SER A 140 4.74 24.46 -7.67
C SER A 140 5.54 23.50 -8.55
N ASP A 141 4.83 22.72 -9.35
CA ASP A 141 5.39 21.98 -10.46
C ASP A 141 4.54 22.40 -11.66
N GLU A 142 4.98 23.49 -12.29
CA GLU A 142 4.57 23.76 -13.65
C GLU A 142 5.03 22.60 -14.51
N GLY A 143 4.09 22.02 -15.25
CA GLY A 143 4.40 21.06 -16.31
C GLY A 143 4.22 19.60 -15.88
N VAL A 144 3.04 19.06 -16.18
CA VAL A 144 2.85 17.90 -17.07
C VAL A 144 1.38 17.49 -16.93
N LYS A 145 0.60 17.77 -17.97
CA LYS A 145 -0.81 17.35 -18.08
C LYS A 145 -0.84 15.83 -18.29
N LYS A 146 -1.27 15.07 -17.28
CA LYS A 146 -1.75 13.69 -17.44
C LYS A 146 -3.28 13.64 -17.31
N PRO A 147 -3.95 12.74 -18.05
CA PRO A 147 -5.40 12.78 -18.25
C PRO A 147 -6.13 12.41 -16.96
N ARG A 148 -7.10 13.24 -16.56
CA ARG A 148 -8.05 12.91 -15.49
C ARG A 148 -8.94 11.77 -15.97
N TYR A 149 -8.63 10.54 -15.56
CA TYR A 149 -9.69 9.58 -15.29
C TYR A 149 -10.43 10.07 -14.05
N GLY A 150 -11.69 10.46 -14.24
CA GLY A 150 -12.58 10.89 -13.17
C GLY A 150 -12.88 9.73 -12.23
N VAL A 151 -12.03 9.54 -11.23
CA VAL A 151 -12.44 8.87 -9.99
C VAL A 151 -13.02 9.96 -9.11
N SER A 152 -14.33 9.86 -8.89
CA SER A 152 -15.08 10.66 -7.93
C SER A 152 -14.37 10.62 -6.57
N SER A 153 -13.54 11.62 -6.32
CA SER A 153 -12.98 11.89 -5.00
C SER A 153 -14.13 12.45 -4.19
N SER A 154 -14.79 11.57 -3.44
CA SER A 154 -15.68 11.94 -2.36
C SER A 154 -14.91 12.83 -1.40
N LYS A 155 -15.02 14.14 -1.63
CA LYS A 155 -14.56 15.20 -0.74
C LYS A 155 -15.18 14.96 0.63
N SER A 156 -14.44 14.30 1.53
CA SER A 156 -14.79 14.18 2.94
C SER A 156 -14.42 15.44 3.73
N ASP A 157 -14.38 16.60 3.07
CA ASP A 157 -14.41 17.88 3.76
C ASP A 157 -15.89 18.17 4.05
N MET A 158 -16.39 17.54 5.12
CA MET A 158 -17.73 17.81 5.62
C MET A 158 -17.80 19.29 5.98
N ARG A 159 -18.73 20.01 5.33
CA ARG A 159 -19.01 21.42 5.63
C ARG A 159 -19.26 21.57 7.13
N VAL A 160 -18.63 22.59 7.72
CA VAL A 160 -18.68 23.00 9.13
C VAL A 160 -20.11 22.91 9.70
N ASP A 161 -21.12 23.23 8.89
CA ASP A 161 -22.55 23.15 9.23
C ASP A 161 -23.06 21.79 9.75
N LYS A 162 -22.52 20.67 9.26
CA LYS A 162 -22.93 19.33 9.75
C LYS A 162 -22.31 19.04 11.13
N LEU A 163 -21.11 19.58 11.37
CA LEU A 163 -20.39 19.40 12.62
C LEU A 163 -21.07 20.19 13.74
N ASP A 164 -21.49 21.42 13.47
CA ASP A 164 -22.19 22.26 14.46
C ASP A 164 -23.51 21.63 14.90
N LYS A 165 -24.26 21.03 13.96
CA LYS A 165 -25.48 20.25 14.28
C LYS A 165 -25.18 19.04 15.15
N LEU A 166 -24.09 18.32 14.86
CA LEU A 166 -23.65 17.19 15.66
C LEU A 166 -23.25 17.64 17.06
N ILE A 167 -22.54 18.75 17.21
CA ILE A 167 -22.14 19.29 18.52
C ILE A 167 -23.36 19.75 19.31
N GLN A 168 -24.32 20.41 18.66
CA GLN A 168 -25.56 20.80 19.32
C GLN A 168 -26.33 19.57 19.82
N TYR A 169 -26.41 18.51 19.01
CA TYR A 169 -26.99 17.23 19.41
C TYR A 169 -26.23 16.60 20.59
N LEU A 170 -24.89 16.62 20.57
CA LEU A 170 -24.07 16.09 21.67
C LEU A 170 -24.26 16.88 22.97
N ARG A 171 -24.33 18.22 22.89
CA ARG A 171 -24.60 19.09 24.04
C ARG A 171 -25.99 18.84 24.62
N GLN A 172 -26.98 18.61 23.76
CA GLN A 172 -28.34 18.28 24.19
C GLN A 172 -28.40 16.91 24.87
N LYS A 173 -27.69 15.92 24.32
CA LYS A 173 -27.66 14.56 24.87
C LYS A 173 -26.87 14.45 26.18
N HIS A 174 -25.82 15.26 26.33
CA HIS A 174 -24.95 15.26 27.51
C HIS A 174 -24.95 16.63 28.18
N SER A 175 -26.01 16.93 28.93
CA SER A 175 -26.15 18.19 29.67
C SER A 175 -25.06 18.41 30.73
N ASN A 176 -24.46 17.31 31.21
CA ASN A 176 -23.48 17.34 32.28
C ASN A 176 -22.04 17.60 31.80
N LEU A 177 -21.78 17.42 30.51
CA LEU A 177 -20.46 17.60 29.91
C LEU A 177 -20.35 18.98 29.27
N ARG A 178 -19.24 19.69 29.52
CA ARG A 178 -18.95 20.91 28.77
C ARG A 178 -18.10 20.55 27.55
N ILE A 179 -18.70 20.68 26.37
CA ILE A 179 -18.09 20.32 25.09
C ILE A 179 -17.74 21.59 24.31
N LEU A 180 -16.44 21.84 24.16
CA LEU A 180 -15.86 22.92 23.38
C LEU A 180 -15.18 22.37 22.14
N LEU A 181 -15.35 23.06 21.02
CA LEU A 181 -14.73 22.71 19.76
C LEU A 181 -13.80 23.83 19.33
N PHE A 182 -12.57 23.50 18.98
CA PHE A 182 -11.65 24.46 18.39
C PHE A 182 -10.78 23.80 17.32
N ARG A 183 -10.18 24.63 16.46
CA ARG A 183 -9.31 24.18 15.36
C ARG A 183 -7.88 24.61 15.66
N ILE A 184 -6.95 23.67 15.70
CA ILE A 184 -5.51 23.95 15.85
C ILE A 184 -4.79 23.33 14.66
N SER A 185 -4.00 24.15 13.96
CA SER A 185 -3.16 23.72 12.82
C SER A 185 -3.93 22.90 11.76
N GLY A 186 -5.19 23.25 11.51
CA GLY A 186 -6.04 22.57 10.52
C GLY A 186 -6.76 21.31 11.01
N ALA A 187 -6.43 20.77 12.19
CA ALA A 187 -7.10 19.64 12.81
C ALA A 187 -8.27 20.10 13.71
N LEU A 188 -9.32 19.29 13.77
CA LEU A 188 -10.48 19.55 14.59
C LEU A 188 -10.25 18.95 15.98
N MET A 189 -10.50 19.72 17.03
CA MET A 189 -10.26 19.28 18.39
C MET A 189 -11.47 19.56 19.27
N LEU A 190 -11.80 18.57 20.10
CA LEU A 190 -12.92 18.58 21.01
C LEU A 190 -12.37 18.53 22.43
N GLU A 191 -12.52 19.61 23.16
CA GLU A 191 -12.26 19.67 24.61
C GLU A 191 -13.55 19.34 25.34
N ILE A 192 -13.54 18.22 26.05
CA ILE A 192 -14.66 17.74 26.85
C ILE A 192 -14.25 17.89 28.31
N THR A 193 -14.88 18.80 29.03
CA THR A 193 -14.67 18.93 30.46
C THR A 193 -15.74 18.13 31.20
N VAL A 194 -15.30 17.11 31.93
CA VAL A 194 -16.12 16.39 32.90
C VAL A 194 -16.04 17.15 34.23
N PRO A 195 -17.16 17.61 34.79
CA PRO A 195 -17.15 18.39 36.01
C PRO A 195 -16.39 17.70 37.15
N LYS A 196 -15.57 18.46 37.88
CA LYS A 196 -14.85 18.06 39.11
C LYS A 196 -13.86 16.87 38.97
N THR A 197 -13.63 16.36 37.76
CA THR A 197 -12.80 15.17 37.54
C THR A 197 -11.65 15.46 36.58
N PHE A 198 -11.90 15.63 35.29
CA PHE A 198 -10.85 15.83 34.29
C PHE A 198 -11.34 16.58 33.04
N LYS A 199 -10.38 16.98 32.20
CA LYS A 199 -10.61 17.43 30.83
C LYS A 199 -10.04 16.41 29.86
N ALA A 200 -10.84 16.02 28.87
CA ALA A 200 -10.44 15.16 27.77
C ALA A 200 -10.27 15.99 26.50
N MET A 201 -9.12 15.83 25.89
CA MET A 201 -8.72 16.44 24.64
C MET A 201 -8.82 15.38 23.56
N VAL A 202 -9.81 15.50 22.68
CA VAL A 202 -10.09 14.54 21.62
C VAL A 202 -9.80 15.18 20.27
N VAL A 203 -8.88 14.60 19.52
CA VAL A 203 -8.53 15.05 18.18
C VAL A 203 -9.43 14.31 17.20
N LEU A 204 -10.21 15.09 16.45
CA LEU A 204 -11.12 14.62 15.43
C LEU A 204 -10.51 14.82 14.04
N LYS A 205 -10.70 13.81 13.21
CA LYS A 205 -10.19 13.78 11.84
C LYS A 205 -11.30 13.30 10.92
N GLY A 206 -12.00 14.26 10.32
CA GLY A 206 -13.31 14.01 9.72
C GLY A 206 -14.34 13.71 10.82
N ILE A 207 -14.92 12.49 10.80
CA ILE A 207 -15.92 12.02 11.78
C ILE A 207 -15.31 10.92 12.69
N GLY A 208 -14.00 10.68 12.61
CA GLY A 208 -13.29 9.71 13.44
C GLY A 208 -12.51 10.37 14.57
N ILE A 209 -12.37 9.67 15.69
CA ILE A 209 -11.45 10.02 16.78
C ILE A 209 -10.08 9.45 16.41
N ASP A 210 -9.06 10.31 16.32
CA ASP A 210 -7.67 9.92 15.98
C ASP A 210 -6.85 9.72 17.26
N GLN A 211 -7.00 10.64 18.22
CA GLN A 211 -6.25 10.63 19.47
C GLN A 211 -7.08 11.18 20.62
N VAL A 212 -6.86 10.65 21.82
CA VAL A 212 -7.47 11.10 23.07
C VAL A 212 -6.37 11.31 24.09
N ILE A 213 -6.41 12.42 24.82
CA ILE A 213 -5.53 12.70 25.95
C ILE A 213 -6.40 13.19 27.11
N ILE A 214 -6.22 12.62 28.30
CA ILE A 214 -6.97 13.02 29.49
C ILE A 214 -6.03 13.69 30.49
N ARG A 215 -6.48 14.82 31.05
CA ARG A 215 -5.71 15.64 31.99
C ARG A 215 -6.56 16.09 33.17
N GLY A 216 -5.92 16.28 34.31
CA GLY A 216 -6.60 16.85 35.48
C GLY A 216 -7.08 18.27 35.19
N ILE A 217 -8.19 18.68 35.83
CA ILE A 217 -8.73 20.05 35.67
C ILE A 217 -7.66 21.11 35.98
N ASN A 218 -6.83 20.86 37.00
CA ASN A 218 -5.78 21.78 37.46
C ASN A 218 -4.54 21.81 36.55
N GLU A 219 -4.30 20.78 35.73
CA GLU A 219 -3.13 20.71 34.85
C GLU A 219 -3.31 21.54 33.57
N THR A 220 -4.56 21.86 33.23
CA THR A 220 -4.92 22.60 32.02
C THR A 220 -4.92 24.12 32.20
N ALA A 221 -4.59 24.63 33.39
CA ALA A 221 -4.65 26.04 33.73
C ALA A 221 -3.42 26.86 33.29
N ASN A 222 -2.34 26.21 32.84
CA ASN A 222 -1.20 26.93 32.28
C ASN A 222 -1.48 27.27 30.81
N GLU A 223 -1.83 28.54 30.57
CA GLU A 223 -2.35 29.16 29.35
C GLU A 223 -1.44 29.10 28.12
N GLN A 224 -0.30 28.42 28.18
CA GLN A 224 0.53 28.18 27.01
C GLN A 224 -0.01 26.96 26.26
N LYS A 225 -0.79 27.26 25.23
CA LYS A 225 -1.36 26.38 24.18
C LYS A 225 -0.35 25.47 23.46
N GLU A 226 0.91 25.48 23.89
CA GLU A 226 2.05 24.82 23.24
C GLU A 226 2.22 23.37 23.66
N ASP A 227 1.61 22.92 24.75
CA ASP A 227 1.82 21.56 25.22
C ASP A 227 0.53 20.76 25.36
N LEU A 228 -0.18 20.53 24.26
CA LEU A 228 -1.43 19.73 24.20
C LEU A 228 -1.18 18.22 24.13
N TRP A 229 0.04 17.82 23.79
CA TRP A 229 0.40 16.43 23.49
C TRP A 229 1.11 15.73 24.65
N THR A 230 1.60 16.47 25.64
CA THR A 230 2.25 15.89 26.81
C THR A 230 1.26 15.11 27.68
N PRO A 231 1.66 13.93 28.20
CA PRO A 231 0.84 13.17 29.13
C PRO A 231 0.56 13.95 30.41
N SER A 232 -0.53 13.59 31.10
CA SER A 232 -0.85 14.15 32.43
C SER A 232 0.26 13.85 33.45
N LYS A 233 0.43 14.69 34.46
CA LYS A 233 1.38 14.46 35.57
C LYS A 233 0.87 13.39 36.53
N HIS A 234 -0.45 13.22 36.63
CA HIS A 234 -1.04 12.23 37.51
C HIS A 234 -1.20 10.87 36.81
N LEU A 235 -0.68 9.82 37.45
CA LEU A 235 -0.76 8.43 36.95
C LEU A 235 -2.20 7.97 36.68
N VAL A 236 -3.16 8.41 37.49
CA VAL A 236 -4.60 8.11 37.30
C VAL A 236 -5.05 8.52 35.89
N PHE A 237 -4.67 9.71 35.43
CA PHE A 237 -5.08 10.23 34.13
C PHE A 237 -4.25 9.68 32.97
N GLN A 238 -2.99 9.29 33.21
CA GLN A 238 -2.20 8.54 32.23
C GLN A 238 -2.86 7.19 31.93
N LYS A 239 -3.17 6.40 32.97
CA LYS A 239 -3.90 5.13 32.83
C LYS A 239 -5.27 5.32 32.20
N LEU A 240 -5.98 6.38 32.59
CA LEU A 240 -7.29 6.69 32.01
C LEU A 240 -7.18 7.04 30.51
N THR A 241 -6.08 7.65 30.07
CA THR A 241 -5.78 7.89 28.66
C THR A 241 -5.57 6.58 27.88
N ASP A 242 -4.87 5.61 28.47
CA ASP A 242 -4.70 4.27 27.88
C ASP A 242 -6.05 3.54 27.75
N TYR A 243 -6.89 3.62 28.77
CA TYR A 243 -8.23 3.02 28.75
C TYR A 243 -9.16 3.73 27.77
N ALA A 244 -9.09 5.06 27.66
CA ALA A 244 -9.83 5.82 26.67
C ALA A 244 -9.39 5.48 25.25
N THR A 245 -8.10 5.24 25.05
CA THR A 245 -7.53 4.76 23.77
C THR A 245 -8.14 3.42 23.38
N SER A 246 -8.18 2.48 24.34
CA SER A 246 -8.80 1.17 24.15
C SER A 246 -10.32 1.27 23.87
N ALA A 247 -11.01 2.13 24.62
CA ALA A 247 -12.45 2.35 24.48
C ALA A 247 -12.83 2.92 23.11
N PHE A 248 -12.13 3.95 22.63
CA PHE A 248 -12.45 4.49 21.32
C PHE A 248 -12.10 3.51 20.20
N LEU A 249 -11.04 2.71 20.31
CA LEU A 249 -10.73 1.67 19.32
C LEU A 249 -11.84 0.60 19.24
N HIS A 250 -12.37 0.20 20.40
CA HIS A 250 -13.54 -0.69 20.47
C HIS A 250 -14.75 -0.08 19.73
N TYR A 251 -15.13 1.16 20.06
CA TYR A 251 -16.23 1.84 19.37
C TYR A 251 -15.92 2.17 17.90
N SER A 252 -14.64 2.26 17.53
CA SER A 252 -14.22 2.52 16.15
C SER A 252 -14.52 1.37 15.20
N THR A 253 -14.57 0.15 15.72
CA THR A 253 -14.84 -1.08 14.95
C THR A 253 -16.32 -1.21 14.56
N THR A 254 -17.23 -0.55 15.28
CA THR A 254 -18.68 -0.81 15.18
C THR A 254 -19.48 0.42 14.71
N GLY A 255 -20.22 0.31 13.61
CA GLY A 255 -21.33 1.22 13.26
C GLY A 255 -21.00 2.53 12.50
N GLU A 256 -22.00 3.42 12.44
CA GLU A 256 -21.95 4.75 11.81
C GLU A 256 -21.08 5.72 12.63
N PRO A 257 -20.27 6.60 12.02
CA PRO A 257 -19.28 7.40 12.75
C PRO A 257 -19.86 8.34 13.82
N VAL A 258 -21.10 8.82 13.65
CA VAL A 258 -21.78 9.66 14.66
C VAL A 258 -22.07 8.85 15.93
N VAL A 259 -22.54 7.62 15.78
CA VAL A 259 -22.83 6.71 16.90
C VAL A 259 -21.55 6.40 17.68
N LYS A 260 -20.41 6.28 17.00
CA LYS A 260 -19.10 6.05 17.65
C LYS A 260 -18.72 7.16 18.62
N ILE A 261 -18.84 8.42 18.17
CA ILE A 261 -18.54 9.59 19.00
C ILE A 261 -19.51 9.65 20.18
N VAL A 262 -20.80 9.38 19.94
CA VAL A 262 -21.83 9.38 20.98
C VAL A 262 -21.56 8.30 22.04
N SER A 263 -21.29 7.05 21.64
CA SER A 263 -20.97 5.96 22.56
C SER A 263 -19.70 6.24 23.36
N PHE A 264 -18.69 6.82 22.73
CA PHE A 264 -17.48 7.25 23.41
C PHE A 264 -17.75 8.37 24.43
N LEU A 265 -18.61 9.33 24.10
CA LEU A 265 -19.00 10.39 25.03
C LEU A 265 -19.85 9.86 26.19
N CYS A 266 -20.75 8.91 25.96
CA CYS A 266 -21.44 8.18 27.02
C CYS A 266 -20.45 7.49 27.97
N TRP A 267 -19.39 6.90 27.43
CA TRP A 267 -18.33 6.28 28.22
C TRP A 267 -17.56 7.33 29.05
N ILE A 268 -17.20 8.48 28.49
CA ILE A 268 -16.59 9.60 29.23
C ILE A 268 -17.54 10.12 30.33
N ASP A 269 -18.82 10.26 30.03
CA ASP A 269 -19.83 10.77 30.97
C ASP A 269 -19.98 9.89 32.23
N SER A 270 -19.69 8.59 32.11
CA SER A 270 -19.72 7.66 33.24
C SER A 270 -18.71 7.99 34.36
N PHE A 271 -17.73 8.86 34.08
CA PHE A 271 -16.65 9.23 35.00
C PHE A 271 -16.94 10.43 35.91
N GLN A 272 -18.12 11.04 35.86
CA GLN A 272 -18.48 12.18 36.76
C GLN A 272 -18.23 11.94 38.25
N GLY A 273 -18.22 10.68 38.69
CA GLY A 273 -17.93 10.28 40.06
C GLY A 273 -16.69 9.39 40.18
N LEU A 274 -15.64 9.60 39.36
CA LEU A 274 -14.43 8.75 39.38
C LEU A 274 -13.86 8.55 40.79
N PHE A 275 -13.81 9.61 41.59
CA PHE A 275 -13.28 9.57 42.97
C PHE A 275 -14.35 9.31 44.04
N SER A 276 -15.63 9.24 43.67
CA SER A 276 -16.76 9.14 44.60
C SER A 276 -17.60 7.87 44.43
N LYS A 277 -17.38 7.11 43.36
CA LYS A 277 -18.03 5.82 43.12
C LYS A 277 -17.11 4.69 43.56
N LYS A 278 -17.68 3.72 44.28
CA LYS A 278 -17.00 2.48 44.67
C LYS A 278 -16.91 1.53 43.48
N CYS A 279 -15.91 0.66 43.48
CA CYS A 279 -15.82 -0.46 42.54
C CYS A 279 -17.01 -1.42 42.75
N THR A 280 -17.64 -1.87 41.66
CA THR A 280 -18.82 -2.75 41.70
C THR A 280 -18.49 -4.15 42.25
N LYS A 281 -17.24 -4.62 42.10
CA LYS A 281 -16.81 -5.95 42.55
C LYS A 281 -16.30 -5.95 43.99
N CYS A 282 -15.33 -5.11 44.32
CA CYS A 282 -14.70 -5.11 45.66
C CYS A 282 -15.31 -4.12 46.65
N GLY A 283 -16.18 -3.19 46.21
CA GLY A 283 -16.80 -2.19 47.09
C GLY A 283 -15.85 -1.11 47.62
N ASN A 284 -14.56 -1.14 47.26
CA ASN A 284 -13.57 -0.17 47.68
C ASN A 284 -13.48 1.03 46.72
N TYR A 285 -13.00 2.16 47.26
CA TYR A 285 -12.75 3.39 46.50
C TYR A 285 -11.39 3.40 45.81
N LEU A 286 -10.40 2.75 46.41
CA LEU A 286 -9.02 2.69 45.94
C LEU A 286 -8.54 1.25 46.05
N GLU A 287 -7.75 0.82 45.08
CA GLU A 287 -7.06 -0.47 45.08
C GLU A 287 -5.64 -0.29 44.54
N GLU A 288 -4.69 -1.02 45.10
CA GLU A 288 -3.29 -0.96 44.68
C GLU A 288 -3.08 -1.67 43.35
N ASP A 289 -2.59 -0.92 42.36
CA ASP A 289 -2.24 -1.48 41.06
C ASP A 289 -0.92 -2.27 41.11
N ASP A 290 -0.48 -2.85 39.98
CA ASP A 290 0.79 -3.58 39.88
C ASP A 290 2.02 -2.73 40.23
N GLN A 291 1.88 -1.40 40.18
CA GLN A 291 2.89 -0.41 40.58
C GLN A 291 2.74 0.07 42.02
N ASN A 292 2.00 -0.67 42.87
CA ASN A 292 1.76 -0.37 44.28
C ASN A 292 1.21 1.04 44.55
N THR A 293 0.47 1.59 43.57
CA THR A 293 -0.12 2.92 43.64
C THR A 293 -1.63 2.77 43.82
N PRO A 294 -2.25 3.43 44.81
CA PRO A 294 -3.68 3.37 45.02
C PRO A 294 -4.39 4.12 43.89
N LEU A 295 -5.11 3.38 43.04
CA LEU A 295 -5.89 3.95 41.94
C LEU A 295 -7.39 3.79 42.21
N PRO A 296 -8.21 4.79 41.82
CA PRO A 296 -9.66 4.66 41.84
C PRO A 296 -10.14 3.68 40.77
N PRO A 297 -11.43 3.32 40.73
CA PRO A 297 -11.99 2.48 39.67
C PRO A 297 -11.97 3.22 38.32
N CYS A 298 -10.82 3.15 37.65
CA CYS A 298 -10.54 3.79 36.37
C CYS A 298 -11.10 3.00 35.18
N TRP A 299 -11.46 1.72 35.36
CA TRP A 299 -12.05 0.91 34.31
C TRP A 299 -13.58 1.07 34.28
N ARG A 300 -14.12 1.08 33.06
CA ARG A 300 -15.56 1.12 32.77
C ARG A 300 -15.84 0.13 31.66
N THR A 301 -16.81 -0.75 31.88
CA THR A 301 -17.30 -1.67 30.84
C THR A 301 -17.90 -0.91 29.67
N TYR A 302 -17.77 -1.42 28.44
CA TYR A 302 -18.25 -0.71 27.24
C TYR A 302 -19.77 -0.72 27.11
N ASP A 303 -20.44 -1.78 27.59
CA ASP A 303 -21.90 -1.91 27.46
C ASP A 303 -22.63 -1.30 28.65
N THR A 304 -22.23 -1.68 29.88
CA THR A 304 -22.95 -1.32 31.11
C THR A 304 -22.40 -0.07 31.80
N LEU A 305 -21.22 0.43 31.37
CA LEU A 305 -20.58 1.63 31.92
C LEU A 305 -20.34 1.58 33.45
N LEU A 306 -20.19 0.37 34.01
CA LEU A 306 -20.05 0.15 35.45
C LEU A 306 -18.60 0.35 35.92
N PRO A 307 -18.39 0.88 37.14
CA PRO A 307 -17.06 1.15 37.68
C PRO A 307 -16.36 -0.11 38.19
N TYR A 308 -15.13 -0.33 37.72
CA TYR A 308 -14.25 -1.40 38.21
C TYR A 308 -12.80 -0.91 38.37
N HIS A 309 -12.06 -1.55 39.27
CA HIS A 309 -10.59 -1.55 39.19
C HIS A 309 -10.14 -2.52 38.10
N TYR A 310 -8.96 -2.28 37.52
CA TYR A 310 -8.45 -3.10 36.43
C TYR A 310 -8.28 -4.57 36.85
N LYS A 311 -7.69 -4.82 38.02
CA LYS A 311 -7.54 -6.16 38.62
C LYS A 311 -8.88 -6.84 38.91
N CYS A 312 -9.84 -6.09 39.44
CA CYS A 312 -11.19 -6.59 39.70
C CYS A 312 -11.87 -7.08 38.41
N TYR A 313 -11.68 -6.37 37.30
CA TYR A 313 -12.22 -6.76 36.00
C TYR A 313 -11.47 -7.93 35.37
N SER A 314 -10.13 -7.94 35.39
CA SER A 314 -9.34 -9.03 34.81
C SER A 314 -9.56 -10.36 35.55
N ALA A 315 -9.79 -10.33 36.86
CA ALA A 315 -10.16 -11.50 37.64
C ALA A 315 -11.57 -12.05 37.37
N ASN A 316 -12.31 -11.53 36.36
CA ASN A 316 -13.54 -12.14 35.84
C ASN A 316 -13.31 -12.90 34.52
N LEU A 317 -12.12 -12.83 33.92
CA LEU A 317 -11.76 -13.50 32.67
C LEU A 317 -11.00 -14.82 32.89
N VAL A 318 -10.89 -15.25 34.16
CA VAL A 318 -10.37 -16.57 34.58
C VAL A 318 -11.51 -17.39 35.14
#